data_AF-A0A7X8D9M7-F1
#
_entry.id   AF-A0A7X8D9M7-F1
#
_cell.length_a   1.000
_cell.length_b   1.000
_cell.length_c   1.000
_cell.angle_alpha   90.00
_cell.angle_beta   90.00
_cell.angle_gamma   90.00
#
_symmetry.space_group_name_H-M   'P 1'
#
loop_
_entity.id
_entity.type
_entity.pdbx_description
1 polymer ?
#
loop_
_entity_poly.entity_id
_entity_poly.type
_entity_poly.pdbx_seq_one_letter_code
_entity_poly.pdbx_strand_id
1 'polypeptide(L)'
;MDNIEQKKLLPYGTSLHIKLSLIGLILRLVALSPLWLNFLGVHFPLPENYRVFVSALCCIPLYIIIVLPSRFYTRSTLYKTCYPVQGEKLKFSRAFALALNRLLRALPFILPIFIFVVGFYYLWFIGDATQLFKTIRSAGTLVGGSFVHGFIILVLLFFIALFLAFIGWRRYAAIEYLPMNGMNNTRAFATNRIYIKENKANLRRTTAKNFLMLLPYLAVTFFLLAMEISTKLTGEATSDVFVLLEAVTTLNFTTKTYALCALAYIVLNLPFVVFRKRNIALALKPLK
;
A
#
# COMPACT_ATOMS: atom_id res chain seq x y z
N MET A 1 -20.57 15.80 -34.19
CA MET A 1 -19.40 16.51 -33.63
C MET A 1 -19.97 17.43 -32.57
N ASP A 2 -20.15 16.92 -31.35
CA ASP A 2 -20.93 17.63 -30.33
C ASP A 2 -20.06 18.10 -29.17
N ASN A 3 -20.13 19.41 -29.00
CA ASN A 3 -19.72 20.21 -27.85
C ASN A 3 -20.11 19.54 -26.53
N ILE A 4 -19.20 18.75 -25.96
CA ILE A 4 -19.13 18.63 -24.52
C ILE A 4 -18.37 19.87 -24.09
N GLU A 5 -19.12 20.93 -23.81
CA GLU A 5 -18.65 22.04 -22.99
C GLU A 5 -17.78 21.46 -21.88
N GLN A 6 -16.51 21.88 -21.86
CA GLN A 6 -15.65 21.73 -20.70
C GLN A 6 -16.31 22.52 -19.56
N LYS A 7 -17.34 21.94 -18.94
CA LYS A 7 -17.89 22.44 -17.68
C LYS A 7 -16.70 22.54 -16.75
N LYS A 8 -16.30 23.79 -16.48
CA LYS A 8 -15.22 24.20 -15.60
C LYS A 8 -15.11 23.18 -14.47
N LEU A 9 -14.04 22.38 -14.48
CA LEU A 9 -13.63 21.63 -13.29
C LEU A 9 -13.69 22.64 -12.15
N LEU A 10 -14.54 22.38 -11.14
CA LEU A 10 -14.73 23.30 -10.01
C LEU A 10 -13.34 23.72 -9.50
N PRO A 11 -13.11 25.02 -9.25
CA PRO A 11 -11.79 25.51 -8.83
C PRO A 11 -11.36 24.71 -7.61
N TYR A 12 -10.37 23.86 -7.85
CA TYR A 12 -9.89 22.94 -6.85
C TYR A 12 -9.09 23.76 -5.84
N GLY A 13 -9.69 24.06 -4.68
CA GLY A 13 -9.01 24.81 -3.63
C GLY A 13 -7.82 24.03 -3.07
N THR A 14 -6.63 24.59 -3.12
CA THR A 14 -5.41 24.10 -2.45
C THR A 14 -5.67 23.75 -0.97
N SER A 15 -6.55 24.50 -0.30
CA SER A 15 -7.04 24.23 1.06
C SER A 15 -7.65 22.83 1.23
N LEU A 16 -8.43 22.33 0.27
CA LEU A 16 -9.02 20.99 0.35
C LEU A 16 -7.96 19.89 0.19
N HIS A 17 -6.97 20.08 -0.69
CA HIS A 17 -5.83 19.17 -0.84
C HIS A 17 -5.08 19.00 0.48
N ILE A 18 -4.76 20.12 1.15
CA ILE A 18 -4.01 20.14 2.39
C ILE A 18 -4.81 19.46 3.51
N LYS A 19 -6.09 19.83 3.68
CA LYS A 19 -6.98 19.23 4.69
C LYS A 19 -7.08 17.71 4.54
N LEU A 20 -7.34 17.21 3.34
CA LEU A 20 -7.47 15.77 3.09
C LEU A 20 -6.14 15.01 3.28
N SER A 21 -5.01 15.65 2.98
CA SER A 21 -3.67 15.08 3.21
C SER A 21 -3.36 14.96 4.69
N LEU A 22 -3.59 16.04 5.46
CA LEU A 22 -3.35 16.09 6.91
C LEU A 22 -4.23 15.11 7.66
N ILE A 23 -5.54 15.08 7.38
CA ILE A 23 -6.47 14.10 7.97
C ILE A 23 -5.98 12.68 7.66
N GLY A 24 -5.60 12.41 6.41
CA GLY A 24 -5.08 11.10 6.01
C GLY A 24 -3.74 10.73 6.65
N LEU A 25 -2.92 11.69 7.06
CA LEU A 25 -1.68 11.47 7.82
C LEU A 25 -1.99 11.16 9.28
N ILE A 26 -2.76 12.03 9.93
CA ILE A 26 -3.15 11.89 11.35
C ILE A 26 -3.80 10.53 11.59
N LEU A 27 -4.79 10.15 10.77
CA LEU A 27 -5.48 8.86 10.93
C LEU A 27 -4.53 7.65 10.80
N ARG A 28 -3.49 7.77 9.95
CA ARG A 28 -2.49 6.70 9.83
C ARG A 28 -1.51 6.71 10.99
N LEU A 29 -1.10 7.87 11.49
CA LEU A 29 -0.27 7.98 12.69
C LEU A 29 -0.97 7.36 13.90
N VAL A 30 -2.27 7.66 14.07
CA VAL A 30 -3.09 7.04 15.12
C VAL A 30 -3.20 5.53 14.92
N ALA A 31 -3.42 5.05 13.69
CA ALA A 31 -3.51 3.62 13.43
C ALA A 31 -2.18 2.87 13.59
N LEU A 32 -1.05 3.56 13.45
CA LEU A 32 0.30 3.04 13.64
C LEU A 32 0.84 3.30 15.05
N SER A 33 0.01 3.82 15.97
CA SER A 33 0.46 4.18 17.31
C SER A 33 1.10 3.03 18.10
N PRO A 34 0.67 1.75 17.98
CA PRO A 34 1.36 0.66 18.69
C PRO A 34 2.83 0.50 18.28
N LEU A 35 3.14 0.68 16.99
CA LEU A 35 4.53 0.66 16.51
C LEU A 35 5.32 1.86 17.03
N TRP A 36 4.74 3.06 16.99
CA TRP A 36 5.38 4.27 17.51
C TRP A 36 5.68 4.17 19.01
N LEU A 37 4.73 3.64 19.80
CA LEU A 37 4.92 3.42 21.23
C LEU A 37 6.06 2.44 21.50
N ASN A 38 6.15 1.36 20.72
CA ASN A 38 7.26 0.43 20.82
C ASN A 38 8.62 1.09 20.49
N PHE A 39 8.68 1.96 19.47
CA PHE A 39 9.90 2.73 19.17
C PHE A 39 10.26 3.75 20.24
N LEU A 40 9.27 4.28 20.97
CA LEU A 40 9.46 5.22 22.09
C LEU A 40 9.80 4.53 23.42
N GLY A 41 10.04 3.21 23.41
CA GLY A 41 10.42 2.45 24.61
C GLY A 41 9.24 1.91 25.43
N VAL A 42 8.00 2.10 24.98
CA VAL A 42 6.81 1.52 25.63
C VAL A 42 6.59 0.13 25.06
N HIS A 43 7.08 -0.87 25.80
CA HIS A 43 7.06 -2.26 25.35
C HIS A 43 5.94 -3.06 25.99
N PHE A 44 5.37 -3.99 25.22
CA PHE A 44 4.61 -5.09 25.79
C PHE A 44 5.53 -6.00 26.62
N PRO A 45 5.03 -6.68 27.66
CA PRO A 45 5.79 -7.63 28.48
C PRO A 45 6.07 -8.93 27.70
N LEU A 46 6.81 -8.82 26.60
CA LEU A 46 7.15 -9.89 25.67
C LEU A 46 8.67 -9.87 25.38
N PRO A 47 9.26 -11.02 24.97
CA PRO A 47 10.65 -11.07 24.54
C PRO A 47 10.89 -10.17 23.32
N GLU A 48 12.10 -9.61 23.20
CA GLU A 48 12.45 -8.58 22.21
C GLU A 48 12.11 -8.97 20.77
N ASN A 49 12.36 -10.22 20.40
CA ASN A 49 12.10 -10.77 19.06
C ASN A 49 10.61 -10.72 18.64
N TYR A 50 9.69 -10.68 19.62
CA TYR A 50 8.25 -10.62 19.37
C TYR A 50 7.66 -9.21 19.49
N ARG A 51 8.35 -8.25 20.13
CA ARG A 51 7.81 -6.92 20.41
C ARG A 51 7.40 -6.16 19.16
N VAL A 52 8.28 -6.13 18.16
CA VAL A 52 8.02 -5.44 16.88
C VAL A 52 6.89 -6.11 16.11
N PHE A 53 6.90 -7.44 16.06
CA PHE A 53 5.88 -8.24 15.38
C PHE A 53 4.49 -8.05 15.99
N VAL A 54 4.37 -8.15 17.32
CA VAL A 54 3.09 -7.95 18.02
C VAL A 54 2.60 -6.51 17.89
N SER A 55 3.50 -5.53 17.99
CA SER A 55 3.15 -4.11 17.76
C SER A 55 2.62 -3.87 16.35
N ALA A 56 3.23 -4.50 15.33
CA ALA A 56 2.74 -4.46 13.95
C ALA A 56 1.37 -5.13 13.81
N LEU A 57 1.13 -6.28 14.46
CA LEU A 57 -0.16 -6.95 14.47
C LEU A 57 -1.25 -6.08 15.10
N CYS A 58 -0.96 -5.38 16.20
CA CYS A 58 -1.89 -4.44 16.85
C CYS A 58 -2.26 -3.24 15.97
N CYS A 59 -1.42 -2.86 15.01
CA CYS A 59 -1.74 -1.80 14.05
C CYS A 59 -2.84 -2.22 13.06
N ILE A 60 -2.97 -3.52 12.75
CA ILE A 60 -3.94 -4.04 11.78
C ILE A 60 -5.40 -3.71 12.18
N PRO A 61 -5.90 -4.07 13.38
CA PRO A 61 -7.27 -3.76 13.76
C PRO A 61 -7.53 -2.25 13.81
N LEU A 62 -6.59 -1.45 14.33
CA LEU A 62 -6.70 0.02 14.34
C LEU A 62 -6.80 0.59 12.92
N TYR A 63 -5.99 0.08 11.99
CA TYR A 63 -6.04 0.50 10.60
C TYR A 63 -7.38 0.14 9.94
N ILE A 64 -7.94 -1.04 10.25
CA ILE A 64 -9.24 -1.50 9.74
C ILE A 64 -10.37 -0.62 10.27
N ILE A 65 -10.35 -0.25 11.55
CA ILE A 65 -11.41 0.54 12.19
C ILE A 65 -11.33 2.02 11.76
N ILE A 66 -10.14 2.59 11.67
CA ILE A 66 -9.95 4.04 11.52
C ILE A 66 -9.69 4.42 10.06
N VAL A 67 -8.69 3.78 9.44
CA VAL A 67 -8.16 4.22 8.14
C VAL A 67 -9.00 3.71 6.97
N LEU A 68 -9.51 2.48 7.03
CA LEU A 68 -10.29 1.94 5.91
C LEU A 68 -11.63 2.66 5.69
N PRO A 69 -12.45 2.98 6.73
CA PRO A 69 -13.72 3.68 6.52
C PRO A 69 -13.51 5.15 6.13
N SER A 70 -12.53 5.82 6.72
CA SER A 70 -12.18 7.22 6.41
C SER A 70 -11.80 7.44 4.93
N ARG A 71 -11.31 6.39 4.25
CA ARG A 71 -11.04 6.44 2.80
C ARG A 71 -12.29 6.70 1.96
N PHE A 72 -13.47 6.20 2.36
CA PHE A 72 -14.72 6.47 1.65
C PHE A 72 -15.07 7.95 1.69
N TYR A 73 -14.89 8.60 2.83
CA TYR A 73 -15.13 10.03 2.96
C TYR A 73 -14.18 10.84 2.09
N THR A 74 -12.87 10.62 2.24
CA THR A 74 -11.86 11.39 1.48
C THR A 74 -12.02 11.22 -0.03
N ARG A 75 -12.28 10.00 -0.51
CA ARG A 75 -12.41 9.70 -1.94
C ARG A 75 -13.75 10.11 -2.52
N SER A 76 -14.85 9.96 -1.78
CA SER A 76 -16.15 10.48 -2.19
C SER A 76 -16.14 12.00 -2.29
N THR A 77 -15.51 12.72 -1.35
CA THR A 77 -15.32 14.17 -1.44
C THR A 77 -14.54 14.54 -2.70
N LEU A 78 -13.43 13.87 -3.00
CA LEU A 78 -12.66 14.11 -4.23
C LEU A 78 -13.50 13.83 -5.49
N TYR A 79 -14.32 12.78 -5.49
CA TYR A 79 -15.20 12.48 -6.61
C TYR A 79 -16.24 13.57 -6.86
N LYS A 80 -16.89 14.07 -5.79
CA LYS A 80 -17.87 15.17 -5.85
C LYS A 80 -17.26 16.50 -6.34
N THR A 81 -15.95 16.72 -6.15
CA THR A 81 -15.27 17.88 -6.75
C THR A 81 -15.04 17.75 -8.26
N CYS A 82 -15.05 16.51 -8.78
CA CYS A 82 -14.81 16.23 -10.20
C CYS A 82 -16.11 16.14 -11.01
N TYR A 83 -17.17 15.61 -10.40
CA TYR A 83 -18.46 15.39 -11.05
C TYR A 83 -19.59 15.90 -10.14
N PRO A 84 -20.62 16.58 -10.69
CA PRO A 84 -21.73 17.16 -9.94
C PRO A 84 -22.72 16.07 -9.52
N VAL A 85 -22.27 15.11 -8.72
CA VAL A 85 -23.07 13.98 -8.28
C VAL A 85 -23.66 14.30 -6.92
N GLN A 86 -24.99 14.36 -6.88
CA GLN A 86 -25.73 14.53 -5.65
C GLN A 86 -25.77 13.21 -4.87
N GLY A 87 -25.73 13.32 -3.55
CA GLY A 87 -25.79 12.16 -2.67
C GLY A 87 -25.46 12.56 -1.25
N GLU A 88 -26.21 11.99 -0.30
CA GLU A 88 -26.01 12.20 1.13
C GLU A 88 -24.61 11.78 1.59
N LYS A 89 -24.25 12.16 2.83
CA LYS A 89 -22.99 11.73 3.47
C LYS A 89 -23.11 10.28 3.92
N LEU A 90 -22.12 9.44 3.61
CA LEU A 90 -22.10 8.03 4.02
C LEU A 90 -22.02 7.90 5.54
N LYS A 91 -22.93 7.14 6.16
CA LYS A 91 -22.87 6.82 7.59
C LYS A 91 -21.61 6.00 7.89
N PHE A 92 -20.99 6.22 9.06
CA PHE A 92 -19.73 5.56 9.41
C PHE A 92 -19.87 4.03 9.48
N SER A 93 -20.93 3.54 10.11
CA SER A 93 -21.25 2.11 10.16
C SER A 93 -21.33 1.48 8.76
N ARG A 94 -21.89 2.21 7.80
CA ARG A 94 -21.98 1.77 6.41
C ARG A 94 -20.62 1.78 5.71
N ALA A 95 -19.83 2.84 5.91
CA ALA A 95 -18.46 2.94 5.40
C ALA A 95 -17.58 1.80 5.95
N PHE A 96 -17.70 1.49 7.23
CA PHE A 96 -17.02 0.38 7.88
C PHE A 96 -17.43 -0.97 7.31
N ALA A 97 -18.73 -1.23 7.17
CA ALA A 97 -19.23 -2.47 6.58
C ALA A 97 -18.74 -2.65 5.13
N LEU A 98 -18.76 -1.61 4.30
CA LEU A 98 -18.24 -1.66 2.94
C LEU A 98 -16.73 -1.87 2.90
N ALA A 99 -15.99 -1.20 3.79
CA ALA A 99 -14.56 -1.35 3.93
C ALA A 99 -14.15 -2.77 4.31
N LEU A 100 -14.82 -3.36 5.30
CA LEU A 100 -14.59 -4.72 5.76
C LEU A 100 -14.93 -5.75 4.68
N ASN A 101 -16.10 -5.62 4.04
CA ASN A 101 -16.48 -6.51 2.94
C ASN A 101 -15.51 -6.44 1.77
N ARG A 102 -14.98 -5.25 1.47
CA ARG A 102 -13.94 -5.09 0.45
C ARG A 102 -12.65 -5.77 0.87
N LEU A 103 -12.23 -5.62 2.12
CA LEU A 103 -11.03 -6.27 2.65
C LEU A 103 -11.16 -7.80 2.55
N LEU A 104 -12.27 -8.37 3.02
CA LEU A 104 -12.55 -9.80 2.95
C LEU A 104 -12.53 -10.33 1.51
N ARG A 105 -13.10 -9.59 0.56
CA ARG A 105 -13.07 -9.96 -0.88
C ARG A 105 -11.69 -9.81 -1.52
N ALA A 106 -10.82 -8.97 -0.95
CA ALA A 106 -9.44 -8.80 -1.41
C ALA A 106 -8.47 -9.76 -0.69
N LEU A 107 -8.87 -10.32 0.46
CA LEU A 107 -8.03 -11.17 1.31
C LEU A 107 -7.41 -12.35 0.56
N PRO A 108 -8.12 -13.13 -0.28
CA PRO A 108 -7.51 -14.26 -0.98
C PRO A 108 -6.35 -13.86 -1.90
N PHE A 109 -6.35 -12.62 -2.40
CA PHE A 109 -5.31 -12.09 -3.27
C PHE A 109 -4.14 -11.48 -2.49
N ILE A 110 -4.41 -11.04 -1.26
CA ILE A 110 -3.44 -10.39 -0.38
C ILE A 110 -2.77 -11.41 0.55
N LEU A 111 -3.45 -12.52 0.85
CA LEU A 111 -2.94 -13.58 1.71
C LEU A 111 -1.57 -14.12 1.26
N PRO A 112 -1.31 -14.37 -0.04
CA PRO A 112 -0.02 -14.91 -0.48
C PRO A 112 1.15 -14.00 -0.10
N ILE A 113 1.02 -12.68 -0.24
CA ILE A 113 2.10 -11.75 0.10
C ILE A 113 2.31 -11.69 1.62
N PHE A 114 1.24 -11.77 2.43
CA PHE A 114 1.39 -11.87 3.88
C PHE A 114 2.08 -13.15 4.31
N ILE A 115 1.74 -14.30 3.69
CA ILE A 115 2.42 -15.57 3.96
C ILE A 115 3.91 -15.45 3.62
N PHE A 116 4.25 -14.84 2.49
CA PHE A 116 5.65 -14.60 2.11
C PHE A 116 6.37 -13.74 3.14
N VAL A 117 5.81 -12.59 3.53
CA VAL A 117 6.44 -11.65 4.47
C VAL A 117 6.58 -12.26 5.86
N VAL A 118 5.52 -12.89 6.38
CA VAL A 118 5.52 -13.51 7.71
C VAL A 118 6.43 -14.75 7.73
N GLY A 119 6.36 -15.59 6.71
CA GLY A 119 7.21 -16.77 6.59
C GLY A 119 8.69 -16.39 6.50
N PHE A 120 9.03 -15.36 5.72
CA PHE A 120 10.39 -14.86 5.64
C PHE A 120 10.87 -14.24 6.96
N TYR A 121 10.04 -13.43 7.63
CA TYR A 121 10.34 -12.90 8.96
C TYR A 121 10.60 -14.03 9.97
N TYR A 122 9.75 -15.05 9.98
CA TYR A 122 9.92 -16.22 10.85
C TYR A 122 11.24 -16.93 10.57
N LEU A 123 11.53 -17.26 9.32
CA LEU A 123 12.75 -17.97 8.93
C LEU A 123 14.03 -17.18 9.23
N TRP A 124 13.95 -15.85 9.26
CA TRP A 124 15.10 -14.97 9.49
C TRP A 124 15.35 -14.67 10.97
N PHE A 125 14.29 -14.43 11.76
CA PHE A 125 14.40 -13.93 13.13
C PHE A 125 14.07 -14.94 14.22
N ILE A 126 13.31 -16.00 13.89
CA ILE A 126 12.78 -16.95 14.89
C ILE A 126 13.31 -18.37 14.62
N GLY A 127 13.35 -18.78 13.35
CA GLY A 127 13.86 -20.10 12.95
C GLY A 127 15.38 -20.21 13.06
N ASP A 128 15.88 -21.45 13.02
CA ASP A 128 17.34 -21.66 13.03
C ASP A 128 17.98 -21.04 11.78
N ALA A 129 19.22 -20.55 11.93
CA ALA A 129 20.00 -19.94 10.85
C ALA A 129 20.09 -20.79 9.57
N THR A 130 19.95 -22.12 9.68
CA THR A 130 19.99 -23.04 8.52
C THR A 130 18.65 -23.23 7.81
N GLN A 131 17.52 -22.88 8.43
CA GLN A 131 16.19 -23.15 7.89
C GLN A 131 15.93 -22.38 6.60
N LEU A 132 16.31 -21.09 6.55
CA LEU A 132 16.19 -20.29 5.33
C LEU A 132 16.94 -20.93 4.15
N PHE A 133 18.19 -21.36 4.36
CA PHE A 133 18.98 -22.00 3.31
C PHE A 133 18.37 -23.32 2.86
N LYS A 134 17.83 -24.11 3.78
CA LYS A 134 17.12 -25.34 3.47
C LYS A 134 15.88 -25.05 2.62
N THR A 135 15.11 -24.02 2.96
CA THR A 135 13.93 -23.61 2.18
C THR A 135 14.33 -23.14 0.77
N ILE A 136 15.37 -22.32 0.64
CA ILE A 136 15.86 -21.86 -0.67
C ILE A 136 16.33 -23.07 -1.50
N ARG A 137 17.18 -23.93 -0.92
CA ARG A 137 17.68 -25.12 -1.62
C ARG A 137 16.55 -26.08 -2.00
N SER A 138 15.60 -26.30 -1.10
CA SER A 138 14.43 -27.14 -1.36
C SER A 138 13.60 -26.62 -2.53
N ALA A 139 13.35 -25.31 -2.59
CA ALA A 139 12.67 -24.69 -3.72
C ALA A 139 13.44 -24.92 -5.04
N GLY A 140 14.77 -24.86 -5.02
CA GLY A 140 15.60 -25.16 -6.19
C GLY A 140 15.53 -26.63 -6.62
N THR A 141 15.52 -27.56 -5.66
CA THR A 141 15.43 -29.00 -5.95
C THR A 141 14.11 -29.41 -6.61
N LEU A 142 13.02 -28.65 -6.41
CA LEU A 142 11.74 -28.90 -7.08
C LEU A 142 11.85 -28.82 -8.62
N VAL A 143 12.85 -28.11 -9.14
CA VAL A 143 13.10 -27.95 -10.58
C VAL A 143 14.40 -28.64 -10.99
N GLY A 144 14.95 -29.52 -10.12
CA GLY A 144 16.25 -30.16 -10.34
C GLY A 144 17.46 -29.21 -10.29
N GLY A 145 17.26 -28.00 -9.75
CA GLY A 145 18.25 -26.93 -9.77
C GLY A 145 19.07 -26.79 -8.49
N SER A 146 19.99 -25.82 -8.51
CA SER A 146 20.84 -25.44 -7.38
C SER A 146 20.19 -24.38 -6.47
N PHE A 147 20.92 -23.92 -5.45
CA PHE A 147 20.51 -22.83 -4.56
C PHE A 147 20.08 -21.56 -5.31
N VAL A 148 20.81 -21.20 -6.37
CA VAL A 148 20.50 -20.03 -7.21
C VAL A 148 19.12 -20.15 -7.85
N HIS A 149 18.78 -21.35 -8.34
CA HIS A 149 17.47 -21.62 -8.93
C HIS A 149 16.36 -21.45 -7.90
N GLY A 150 16.58 -21.96 -6.68
CA GLY A 150 15.65 -21.79 -5.56
C GLY A 150 15.43 -20.33 -5.17
N PHE A 151 16.49 -19.53 -5.15
CA PHE A 151 16.41 -18.09 -4.88
C PHE A 151 15.57 -17.38 -5.95
N ILE A 152 15.84 -17.65 -7.23
CA ILE A 152 15.09 -17.07 -8.36
C ILE A 152 13.60 -17.42 -8.26
N ILE A 153 13.26 -18.68 -7.94
CA ILE A 153 11.88 -19.14 -7.79
C ILE A 153 11.17 -18.37 -6.67
N LEU A 154 11.80 -18.22 -5.50
CA LEU A 154 11.20 -17.50 -4.37
C LEU A 154 11.00 -16.01 -4.68
N VAL A 155 11.95 -15.38 -5.36
CA VAL A 155 11.83 -13.99 -5.83
C VAL A 155 10.68 -13.85 -6.83
N LEU A 156 10.56 -14.77 -7.80
CA LEU A 156 9.47 -14.78 -8.76
C LEU A 156 8.10 -14.93 -8.06
N LEU A 157 7.99 -15.88 -7.13
CA LEU A 157 6.77 -16.10 -6.36
C LEU A 157 6.40 -14.88 -5.51
N PHE A 158 7.37 -14.20 -4.92
CA PHE A 158 7.15 -12.94 -4.22
C PHE A 158 6.56 -11.87 -5.13
N PHE A 159 7.10 -11.69 -6.36
CA PHE A 159 6.55 -10.74 -7.32
C PHE A 159 5.15 -11.13 -7.81
N ILE A 160 4.87 -12.42 -7.99
CA ILE A 160 3.53 -12.93 -8.32
C ILE A 160 2.56 -12.61 -7.18
N ALA A 161 2.93 -12.87 -5.93
CA ALA A 161 2.12 -12.57 -4.75
C ALA A 161 1.84 -11.06 -4.63
N LEU A 162 2.85 -10.22 -4.87
CA LEU A 162 2.72 -8.76 -4.88
C LEU A 162 1.75 -8.30 -5.98
N PHE A 163 1.84 -8.87 -7.18
CA PHE A 163 0.96 -8.57 -8.30
C PHE A 163 -0.49 -8.99 -8.03
N LEU A 164 -0.70 -10.17 -7.44
CA LEU A 164 -2.02 -10.62 -6.99
C LEU A 164 -2.61 -9.66 -5.96
N ALA A 165 -1.85 -9.26 -4.95
CA ALA A 165 -2.28 -8.31 -3.94
C ALA A 165 -2.69 -6.97 -4.55
N PHE A 166 -1.89 -6.48 -5.53
CA PHE A 166 -2.21 -5.27 -6.28
C PHE A 166 -3.54 -5.38 -7.04
N ILE A 167 -3.76 -6.47 -7.78
CA ILE A 167 -5.01 -6.71 -8.52
C ILE A 167 -6.20 -6.81 -7.56
N GLY A 168 -6.07 -7.61 -6.48
CA GLY A 168 -7.12 -7.83 -5.50
C GLY A 168 -7.60 -6.52 -4.88
N TRP A 169 -6.65 -5.64 -4.52
CA TRP A 169 -6.99 -4.32 -3.97
C TRP A 169 -7.61 -3.38 -5.00
N ARG A 170 -7.16 -3.45 -6.27
CA ARG A 170 -7.62 -2.60 -7.37
C ARG A 170 -9.02 -2.94 -7.88
N ARG A 171 -9.40 -4.22 -7.85
CA ARG A 171 -10.69 -4.72 -8.36
C ARG A 171 -11.90 -3.97 -7.79
N TYR A 172 -11.78 -3.48 -6.55
CA TYR A 172 -12.85 -2.80 -5.82
C TYR A 172 -12.52 -1.33 -5.51
N ALA A 173 -11.63 -0.69 -6.30
CA ALA A 173 -11.19 0.67 -6.01
C ALA A 173 -12.26 1.75 -6.26
N ALA A 174 -13.22 1.51 -7.18
CA ALA A 174 -14.23 2.51 -7.53
C ALA A 174 -15.26 2.73 -6.42
N ILE A 175 -15.55 1.69 -5.62
CA ILE A 175 -16.55 1.74 -4.55
C ILE A 175 -16.31 2.86 -3.53
N GLU A 176 -15.04 3.25 -3.32
CA GLU A 176 -14.67 4.30 -2.37
C GLU A 176 -14.96 5.72 -2.88
N TYR A 177 -15.12 5.89 -4.19
CA TYR A 177 -15.35 7.19 -4.83
C TYR A 177 -16.84 7.46 -5.05
N LEU A 178 -17.62 6.42 -5.31
CA LEU A 178 -19.02 6.53 -5.72
C LEU A 178 -19.95 6.86 -4.54
N PRO A 179 -21.07 7.57 -4.78
CA PRO A 179 -22.09 7.79 -3.76
C PRO A 179 -22.87 6.49 -3.49
N MET A 180 -22.52 5.80 -2.42
CA MET A 180 -23.09 4.49 -2.07
C MET A 180 -24.27 4.58 -1.09
N ASN A 181 -24.77 5.79 -0.82
CA ASN A 181 -25.92 5.98 0.06
C ASN A 181 -27.19 5.42 -0.59
N GLY A 182 -27.94 4.63 0.18
CA GLY A 182 -29.14 3.93 -0.31
C GLY A 182 -28.86 2.61 -1.06
N MET A 183 -27.60 2.24 -1.31
CA MET A 183 -27.28 0.96 -1.95
C MET A 183 -26.96 -0.12 -0.92
N ASN A 184 -27.53 -1.32 -1.08
CA ASN A 184 -27.08 -2.52 -0.35
C ASN A 184 -25.68 -2.96 -0.81
N ASN A 185 -25.02 -3.85 -0.06
CA ASN A 185 -23.62 -4.23 -0.35
C ASN A 185 -23.50 -4.85 -1.74
N THR A 186 -24.42 -5.75 -2.10
CA THR A 186 -24.44 -6.46 -3.37
C THR A 186 -24.51 -5.49 -4.55
N ARG A 187 -25.42 -4.51 -4.51
CA ARG A 187 -25.57 -3.48 -5.54
C ARG A 187 -24.32 -2.61 -5.62
N ALA A 188 -23.74 -2.21 -4.49
CA ALA A 188 -22.51 -1.42 -4.47
C ALA A 188 -21.34 -2.13 -5.18
N PHE A 189 -21.16 -3.44 -4.97
CA PHE A 189 -20.13 -4.23 -5.65
C PHE A 189 -20.44 -4.48 -7.13
N ALA A 190 -21.71 -4.68 -7.49
CA ALA A 190 -22.14 -4.79 -8.88
C ALA A 190 -21.86 -3.48 -9.64
N THR A 191 -22.26 -2.34 -9.09
CA THR A 191 -21.99 -1.01 -9.64
C THR A 191 -20.49 -0.76 -9.77
N ASN A 192 -19.68 -1.10 -8.76
CA ASN A 192 -18.22 -1.03 -8.88
C ASN A 192 -17.70 -1.82 -10.09
N ARG A 193 -18.19 -3.04 -10.32
CA ARG A 193 -17.73 -3.87 -11.45
C ARG A 193 -18.06 -3.23 -12.79
N ILE A 194 -19.25 -2.63 -12.94
CA ILE A 194 -19.65 -1.91 -14.14
C ILE A 194 -18.73 -0.70 -14.35
N TYR A 195 -18.55 0.14 -13.32
CA TYR A 195 -17.67 1.32 -13.40
C TYR A 195 -16.22 0.98 -13.78
N ILE A 196 -15.66 -0.09 -13.21
CA ILE A 196 -14.30 -0.55 -13.54
C ILE A 196 -14.22 -1.05 -14.98
N LYS A 197 -15.25 -1.75 -15.47
CA LYS A 197 -15.31 -2.28 -16.85
C LYS A 197 -15.37 -1.14 -17.86
N GLU A 198 -16.33 -0.21 -17.69
CA GLU A 198 -16.56 0.91 -18.61
C GLU A 198 -15.39 1.91 -18.62
N ASN A 199 -14.70 2.09 -17.49
CA ASN A 199 -13.57 3.01 -17.36
C ASN A 199 -12.19 2.33 -17.43
N LYS A 200 -12.09 1.08 -17.90
CA LYS A 200 -10.85 0.27 -17.84
C LYS A 200 -9.64 0.98 -18.47
N ALA A 201 -9.80 1.54 -19.67
CA ALA A 201 -8.72 2.22 -20.39
C ALA A 201 -8.26 3.49 -19.65
N ASN A 202 -9.20 4.31 -19.18
CA ASN A 202 -8.93 5.53 -18.43
C ASN A 202 -8.20 5.24 -17.11
N LEU A 203 -8.64 4.19 -16.40
CA LEU A 203 -8.03 3.74 -15.15
C LEU A 203 -6.60 3.21 -15.37
N ARG A 204 -6.34 2.47 -16.46
CA ARG A 204 -4.99 1.99 -16.81
C ARG A 204 -4.05 3.16 -17.10
N ARG A 205 -4.45 4.09 -17.96
CA ARG A 205 -3.65 5.29 -18.29
C ARG A 205 -3.37 6.15 -17.06
N THR A 206 -4.36 6.34 -16.22
CA THR A 206 -4.23 7.09 -14.97
C THR A 206 -3.32 6.40 -13.98
N THR A 207 -3.37 5.07 -13.91
CA THR A 207 -2.48 4.29 -13.05
C THR A 207 -1.02 4.42 -13.50
N ALA A 208 -0.75 4.38 -14.80
CA ALA A 208 0.59 4.64 -15.34
C ALA A 208 1.07 6.06 -15.00
N LYS A 209 0.24 7.09 -15.20
CA LYS A 209 0.57 8.48 -14.79
C LYS A 209 0.87 8.59 -13.30
N ASN A 210 0.04 7.97 -12.45
CA ASN A 210 0.24 7.98 -11.01
C ASN A 210 1.50 7.22 -10.57
N PHE A 211 1.93 6.21 -11.35
CA PHE A 211 3.19 5.50 -11.13
C PHE A 211 4.38 6.38 -11.53
N LEU A 212 4.32 7.07 -12.67
CA LEU A 212 5.35 8.04 -13.08
C LEU A 212 5.53 9.15 -12.02
N MET A 213 4.44 9.64 -11.45
CA MET A 213 4.49 10.63 -10.34
C MET A 213 5.14 10.08 -9.05
N LEU A 214 5.23 8.76 -8.89
CA LEU A 214 5.85 8.12 -7.73
C LEU A 214 7.35 7.85 -7.95
N LEU A 215 7.79 7.76 -9.22
CA LEU A 215 9.17 7.40 -9.57
C LEU A 215 10.23 8.31 -8.94
N PRO A 216 10.10 9.66 -8.93
CA PRO A 216 11.13 10.51 -8.34
C PRO A 216 11.37 10.19 -6.86
N TYR A 217 10.29 10.01 -6.09
CA TYR A 217 10.38 9.61 -4.69
C TYR A 217 11.03 8.23 -4.53
N LEU A 218 10.62 7.23 -5.31
CA LEU A 218 11.20 5.90 -5.25
C LEU A 218 12.69 5.92 -5.61
N ALA A 219 13.06 6.63 -6.67
CA ALA A 219 14.45 6.74 -7.13
C ALA A 219 15.34 7.36 -6.04
N VAL A 220 14.93 8.49 -5.44
CA VAL A 220 15.67 9.12 -4.35
C VAL A 220 15.74 8.21 -3.12
N THR A 221 14.65 7.56 -2.76
CA THR A 221 14.62 6.65 -1.59
C THR A 221 15.54 5.46 -1.80
N PHE A 222 15.45 4.78 -2.94
CA PHE A 222 16.33 3.65 -3.26
C PHE A 222 17.78 4.09 -3.41
N PHE A 223 18.05 5.26 -3.97
CA PHE A 223 19.40 5.81 -4.03
C PHE A 223 19.99 6.03 -2.64
N LEU A 224 19.25 6.66 -1.72
CA LEU A 224 19.69 6.87 -0.34
C LEU A 224 19.97 5.55 0.40
N LEU A 225 19.06 4.58 0.26
CA LEU A 225 19.24 3.26 0.88
C LEU A 225 20.41 2.50 0.26
N ALA A 226 20.57 2.54 -1.07
CA ALA A 226 21.67 1.88 -1.77
C ALA A 226 23.02 2.50 -1.43
N MET A 227 23.10 3.83 -1.27
CA MET A 227 24.31 4.53 -0.85
C MET A 227 24.73 4.14 0.57
N GLU A 228 23.78 3.88 1.47
CA GLU A 228 24.15 3.38 2.79
C GLU A 228 24.58 1.92 2.75
N ILE A 229 23.85 1.08 2.01
CA ILE A 229 24.21 -0.34 1.89
C ILE A 229 25.58 -0.51 1.23
N SER A 230 25.91 0.29 0.20
CA SER A 230 27.17 0.18 -0.52
C SER A 230 28.39 0.41 0.37
N THR A 231 28.27 1.21 1.44
CA THR A 231 29.35 1.39 2.43
C THR A 231 29.63 0.16 3.28
N LYS A 232 28.70 -0.79 3.32
CA LYS A 232 28.78 -2.04 4.09
C LYS A 232 29.15 -3.26 3.21
N LEU A 233 29.20 -3.09 1.88
CA LEU A 233 29.56 -4.16 0.96
C LEU A 233 31.07 -4.41 1.01
N THR A 234 31.44 -5.69 1.06
CA THR A 234 32.82 -6.16 1.14
C THR A 234 33.38 -6.53 -0.23
N GLY A 235 32.52 -6.65 -1.25
CA GLY A 235 32.88 -7.01 -2.62
C GLY A 235 32.85 -8.52 -2.89
N GLU A 236 32.57 -9.33 -1.88
CA GLU A 236 32.36 -10.78 -2.01
C GLU A 236 30.85 -11.07 -2.13
N ALA A 237 30.42 -11.65 -3.26
CA ALA A 237 29.00 -11.78 -3.61
C ALA A 237 28.13 -12.49 -2.56
N THR A 238 28.68 -13.47 -1.85
CA THR A 238 27.99 -14.18 -0.76
C THR A 238 27.81 -13.29 0.47
N SER A 239 28.87 -12.64 0.93
CA SER A 239 28.86 -11.69 2.05
C SER A 239 27.94 -10.50 1.77
N ASP A 240 28.04 -9.93 0.58
CA ASP A 240 27.24 -8.80 0.11
C ASP A 240 25.74 -9.13 0.07
N VAL A 241 25.37 -10.35 -0.31
CA VAL A 241 23.97 -10.80 -0.24
C VAL A 241 23.48 -10.83 1.21
N PHE A 242 24.29 -11.25 2.19
CA PHE A 242 23.89 -11.22 3.60
C PHE A 242 23.74 -9.80 4.13
N VAL A 243 24.70 -8.93 3.84
CA VAL A 243 24.63 -7.51 4.22
C VAL A 243 23.38 -6.86 3.65
N LEU A 244 23.08 -7.11 2.38
CA LEU A 244 21.89 -6.59 1.70
C LEU A 244 20.61 -7.17 2.31
N LEU A 245 20.58 -8.49 2.56
CA LEU A 245 19.41 -9.13 3.16
C LEU A 245 19.15 -8.59 4.57
N GLU A 246 20.18 -8.52 5.39
CA GLU A 246 20.11 -8.03 6.76
C GLU A 246 19.66 -6.57 6.79
N ALA A 247 20.26 -5.70 5.98
CA ALA A 247 19.87 -4.29 5.92
C ALA A 247 18.39 -4.12 5.51
N VAL A 248 17.89 -4.95 4.58
CA VAL A 248 16.50 -4.89 4.12
C VAL A 248 15.52 -5.49 5.13
N THR A 249 15.89 -6.56 5.84
CA THR A 249 15.00 -7.25 6.80
C THR A 249 14.94 -6.58 8.16
N THR A 250 16.09 -6.15 8.67
CA THR A 250 16.20 -5.49 9.97
C THR A 250 15.89 -3.99 9.89
N LEU A 251 15.84 -3.45 8.67
CA LEU A 251 15.83 -2.01 8.42
C LEU A 251 16.96 -1.34 9.22
N ASN A 252 18.15 -1.93 9.27
CA ASN A 252 19.28 -1.40 10.03
C ASN A 252 19.98 -0.27 9.26
N PHE A 253 19.26 0.85 9.10
CA PHE A 253 19.74 2.09 8.52
C PHE A 253 19.97 3.14 9.62
N THR A 254 20.91 4.05 9.38
CA THR A 254 21.16 5.16 10.31
C THR A 254 19.97 6.10 10.42
N THR A 255 19.83 6.76 11.57
CA THR A 255 18.80 7.80 11.79
C THR A 255 18.87 8.92 10.74
N LYS A 256 20.06 9.22 10.24
CA LYS A 256 20.27 10.21 9.16
C LYS A 256 19.59 9.77 7.87
N THR A 257 19.77 8.52 7.43
CA THR A 257 19.12 7.99 6.23
C THR A 257 17.61 7.94 6.38
N TYR A 258 17.12 7.57 7.56
CA TYR A 258 15.70 7.65 7.87
C TYR A 258 15.14 9.06 7.74
N ALA A 259 15.83 10.06 8.29
CA ALA A 259 15.44 11.46 8.19
C ALA A 259 15.43 11.95 6.73
N LEU A 260 16.44 11.57 5.93
CA LEU A 260 16.52 11.92 4.50
C LEU A 260 15.41 11.25 3.69
N CYS A 261 15.11 9.97 3.93
CA CYS A 261 13.99 9.26 3.30
C CYS A 261 12.64 9.88 3.69
N ALA A 262 12.46 10.30 4.95
CA ALA A 262 11.27 11.01 5.41
C ALA A 262 11.14 12.38 4.72
N LEU A 263 12.24 13.13 4.58
CA LEU A 263 12.26 14.40 3.86
C LEU A 263 11.93 14.21 2.37
N ALA A 264 12.50 13.19 1.73
CA ALA A 264 12.17 12.80 0.36
C ALA A 264 10.68 12.47 0.22
N TYR A 265 10.09 11.76 1.18
CA TYR A 265 8.65 11.50 1.20
C TYR A 265 7.82 12.79 1.29
N ILE A 266 8.19 13.70 2.20
CA ILE A 266 7.46 14.97 2.43
C ILE A 266 7.53 15.86 1.19
N VAL A 267 8.68 15.97 0.54
CA VAL A 267 8.88 16.87 -0.60
C VAL A 267 8.39 16.25 -1.91
N LEU A 268 8.75 14.99 -2.18
CA LEU A 268 8.56 14.38 -3.50
C LEU A 268 7.30 13.53 -3.63
N ASN A 269 6.69 13.08 -2.54
CA ASN A 269 5.54 12.18 -2.60
C ASN A 269 4.27 12.77 -1.99
N LEU A 270 4.37 13.39 -0.80
CA LEU A 270 3.23 13.89 -0.04
C LEU A 270 2.34 14.86 -0.84
N PRO A 271 2.87 15.86 -1.57
CA PRO A 271 2.06 16.81 -2.35
C PRO A 271 1.23 16.11 -3.42
N PHE A 272 1.76 15.02 -3.99
CA PHE A 272 1.14 14.27 -5.07
C PHE A 272 0.18 13.18 -4.58
N VAL A 273 0.11 12.88 -3.27
CA VAL A 273 -0.77 11.81 -2.75
C VAL A 273 -2.24 12.09 -3.09
N VAL A 274 -2.74 13.29 -2.80
CA VAL A 274 -4.14 13.63 -3.08
C VAL A 274 -4.37 13.84 -4.57
N PHE A 275 -3.38 14.40 -5.28
CA PHE A 275 -3.44 14.55 -6.73
C PHE A 275 -3.64 13.20 -7.44
N ARG A 276 -2.86 12.17 -7.07
CA ARG A 276 -3.01 10.81 -7.61
C ARG A 276 -4.37 10.20 -7.31
N LYS A 277 -4.93 10.43 -6.11
CA LYS A 277 -6.30 10.00 -5.76
C LYS A 277 -7.34 10.73 -6.60
N ARG A 278 -7.17 12.03 -6.83
CA ARG A 278 -8.04 12.84 -7.70
C ARG A 278 -8.00 12.36 -9.15
N ASN A 279 -6.82 12.02 -9.68
CA ASN A 279 -6.71 11.49 -11.03
C ASN A 279 -7.53 10.21 -11.20
N ILE A 280 -7.53 9.32 -10.19
CA ILE A 280 -8.38 8.12 -10.20
C ILE A 280 -9.85 8.49 -10.18
N ALA A 281 -10.25 9.51 -9.39
CA ALA A 281 -11.62 10.01 -9.40
C ALA A 281 -12.03 10.50 -10.80
N LEU A 282 -11.19 11.31 -11.46
CA LEU A 282 -11.42 11.79 -12.83
C LEU A 282 -11.49 10.64 -13.85
N ALA A 283 -10.72 9.58 -13.65
CA ALA A 283 -10.73 8.41 -14.52
C ALA A 283 -12.04 7.60 -14.44
N LEU A 284 -12.77 7.71 -13.33
CA LEU A 284 -14.08 7.07 -13.13
C LEU A 284 -15.19 7.99 -13.67
N LYS A 285 -15.35 8.07 -14.99
CA LYS A 285 -16.42 8.88 -15.57
C LYS A 285 -17.79 8.30 -15.16
N PRO A 286 -18.78 9.17 -14.85
CA PRO A 286 -20.17 8.73 -14.66
C PRO A 286 -20.64 7.93 -15.87
N LEU A 287 -21.39 6.85 -15.60
CA LEU A 287 -22.02 6.07 -16.64
C LEU A 287 -23.13 6.92 -17.29
N LYS A 288 -23.23 6.86 -18.62
CA LYS A 288 -24.32 7.48 -19.39
C LYS A 288 -25.59 6.65 -19.26
#